data_AF-A0A978TWY4-F1
#
_entry.id   AF-A0A978TWY4-F1
#
_cell.length_a   1.000
_cell.length_b   1.000
_cell.length_c   1.000
_cell.angle_alpha   90.00
_cell.angle_beta   90.00
_cell.angle_gamma   90.00
#
_symmetry.space_group_name_H-M   'P 1'
#
loop_
_entity.id
_entity.type
_entity.pdbx_description
1 polymer ?
#
loop_
_entity_poly.entity_id
_entity_poly.type
_entity_poly.pdbx_seq_one_letter_code
_entity_poly.pdbx_strand_id
1 'polypeptide(L)'
;MKSDRIVYLEQVSKIYRSRGTEVYAARNITLDVLPGEFYSLLGSSGSGKTTTLRMIGGFEIPEYGRVYIGGEEVTTLPPYRRNVHTVFQSYALFPHLTVTENIAYPLQIARISRAEVEPRVQESLRMFRLEGLGDRRPSQLSGGQQQRVALARALISRPKVLLLDEPLSALDAKIRAEVRQELRELQQQTGITFIYVTHDQEEALALSDRIAVMANGQIEQVGTPRDIYDRPTSPFVAQFIGKANFLLGTVVAVQSDLVVVEVAGTQIWAIAPHATPPVGIEVTLMVRPERLRSNDSEMGCQTINTTHGRVEQITYVGQLLECQVETPIGRLQVTQLSGGELAPTLNLCWHPQDCIVLSKPA
;
A
#
# COMPACT_ATOMS: atom_id res chain seq x y z
N MET A 1 -7.99 -13.11 23.41
CA MET A 1 -7.21 -12.89 22.17
C MET A 1 -7.28 -11.45 21.62
N LYS A 2 -7.56 -10.41 22.43
CA LYS A 2 -7.44 -8.99 22.03
C LYS A 2 -6.05 -8.36 22.33
N SER A 3 -5.10 -9.15 22.84
CA SER A 3 -3.94 -8.63 23.59
C SER A 3 -2.72 -8.20 22.77
N ASP A 4 -2.64 -8.52 21.47
CA ASP A 4 -1.46 -8.25 20.63
C ASP A 4 -1.66 -7.11 19.61
N ARG A 5 -2.78 -6.37 19.66
CA ARG A 5 -3.10 -5.31 18.70
C ARG A 5 -2.86 -3.94 19.31
N ILE A 6 -2.07 -3.10 18.64
CA ILE A 6 -1.86 -1.71 19.07
C ILE A 6 -2.98 -0.78 18.55
N VAL A 7 -3.53 -1.06 17.37
CA VAL A 7 -4.74 -0.39 16.85
C VAL A 7 -5.71 -1.44 16.37
N TYR A 8 -6.98 -1.29 16.75
CA TYR A 8 -8.05 -2.16 16.27
C TYR A 8 -9.30 -1.33 15.95
N LEU A 9 -9.79 -1.48 14.72
CA LEU A 9 -11.09 -0.96 14.31
C LEU A 9 -12.09 -2.12 14.29
N GLU A 10 -13.18 -1.97 15.03
CA GLU A 10 -14.25 -2.95 15.12
C GLU A 10 -15.46 -2.42 14.35
N GLN A 11 -15.58 -2.85 13.08
CA GLN A 11 -16.74 -2.58 12.21
C GLN A 11 -17.08 -1.08 12.08
N VAL A 12 -16.05 -0.23 11.99
CA VAL A 12 -16.28 1.23 11.99
C VAL A 12 -16.89 1.70 10.68
N SER A 13 -17.83 2.62 10.76
CA SER A 13 -18.44 3.25 9.58
C SER A 13 -18.51 4.76 9.73
N LYS A 14 -18.18 5.48 8.66
CA LYS A 14 -18.29 6.92 8.54
C LYS A 14 -19.22 7.33 7.40
N ILE A 15 -20.24 8.14 7.72
CA ILE A 15 -21.23 8.67 6.80
C ILE A 15 -21.15 10.20 6.79
N TYR A 16 -20.87 10.78 5.63
CA TYR A 16 -21.00 12.22 5.42
C TYR A 16 -22.35 12.54 4.80
N ARG A 17 -23.01 13.56 5.33
CA ARG A 17 -24.31 14.04 4.83
C ARG A 17 -24.13 15.39 4.17
N SER A 18 -24.52 15.51 2.90
CA SER A 18 -24.48 16.78 2.17
C SER A 18 -25.69 16.91 1.27
N ARG A 19 -26.42 18.04 1.37
CA ARG A 19 -27.57 18.36 0.49
C ARG A 19 -28.59 17.22 0.31
N GLY A 20 -28.84 16.45 1.37
CA GLY A 20 -29.79 15.32 1.36
C GLY A 20 -29.24 13.99 0.83
N THR A 21 -27.96 13.92 0.44
CA THR A 21 -27.29 12.65 0.11
C THR A 21 -26.42 12.18 1.27
N GLU A 22 -26.44 10.86 1.52
CA GLU A 22 -25.56 10.18 2.45
C GLU A 22 -24.45 9.47 1.67
N VAL A 23 -23.19 9.75 2.00
CA VAL A 23 -22.02 9.09 1.40
C VAL A 23 -21.29 8.32 2.48
N TYR A 24 -21.20 7.01 2.32
CA TYR A 24 -20.37 6.14 3.16
C TYR A 24 -18.90 6.32 2.77
N ALA A 25 -18.18 7.16 3.51
CA ALA A 25 -16.74 7.32 3.32
C ALA A 25 -15.95 6.16 3.93
N ALA A 26 -16.50 5.49 4.94
CA ALA A 26 -16.01 4.22 5.46
C ALA A 26 -17.22 3.34 5.80
N ARG A 27 -17.19 2.08 5.43
CA ARG A 27 -18.30 1.14 5.61
C ARG A 27 -17.77 -0.16 6.19
N ASN A 28 -18.16 -0.43 7.44
CA ASN A 28 -17.84 -1.67 8.15
C ASN A 28 -16.34 -2.03 8.16
N ILE A 29 -15.48 -1.03 8.36
CA ILE A 29 -14.04 -1.21 8.37
C ILE A 29 -13.64 -1.97 9.63
N THR A 30 -13.08 -3.16 9.44
CA THR A 30 -12.41 -3.93 10.49
C THR A 30 -10.95 -4.10 10.10
N LEU A 31 -10.04 -3.58 10.92
CA LEU A 31 -8.61 -3.74 10.72
C LEU A 31 -7.89 -3.91 12.04
N ASP A 32 -6.76 -4.59 12.00
CA ASP A 32 -5.87 -4.78 13.13
C ASP A 32 -4.42 -4.51 12.77
N VAL A 33 -3.78 -3.69 13.60
CA VAL A 33 -2.37 -3.32 13.48
C VAL A 33 -1.63 -3.85 14.70
N LEU A 34 -0.47 -4.45 14.47
CA LEU A 34 0.41 -5.01 15.47
C LEU A 34 1.43 -3.94 15.96
N PRO A 35 1.91 -4.03 17.21
CA PRO A 35 2.96 -3.16 17.71
C PRO A 35 4.21 -3.22 16.82
N GLY A 36 4.75 -2.05 16.45
CA GLY A 36 5.96 -1.95 15.63
C GLY A 36 5.77 -2.32 14.16
N GLU A 37 4.53 -2.44 13.69
CA GLU A 37 4.21 -2.71 12.29
C GLU A 37 4.23 -1.41 11.46
N PHE A 38 4.73 -1.49 10.22
CA PHE A 38 4.47 -0.49 9.19
C PHE A 38 3.26 -0.92 8.37
N TYR A 39 2.09 -0.37 8.70
CA TYR A 39 0.82 -0.73 8.10
C TYR A 39 0.36 0.34 7.11
N SER A 40 0.09 -0.03 5.86
CA SER A 40 -0.39 0.93 4.84
C SER A 40 -1.87 0.76 4.53
N LEU A 41 -2.58 1.90 4.49
CA LEU A 41 -3.88 2.04 3.84
C LEU A 41 -3.61 2.51 2.40
N LEU A 42 -3.91 1.66 1.43
CA LEU A 42 -3.67 1.90 0.01
C LEU A 42 -5.00 1.94 -0.74
N GLY A 43 -5.15 2.81 -1.73
CA GLY A 43 -6.39 2.91 -2.50
C GLY A 43 -6.45 4.20 -3.33
N SER A 44 -7.39 4.27 -4.27
CA SER A 44 -7.60 5.46 -5.10
C SER A 44 -8.08 6.68 -4.30
N SER A 45 -8.11 7.85 -4.93
CA SER A 45 -8.74 9.03 -4.32
C SER A 45 -10.21 8.73 -3.99
N GLY A 46 -10.65 9.15 -2.80
CA GLY A 46 -12.01 8.90 -2.33
C GLY A 46 -12.29 7.50 -1.77
N SER A 47 -11.30 6.61 -1.68
CA SER A 47 -11.52 5.25 -1.16
C SER A 47 -11.74 5.13 0.35
N GLY A 48 -11.62 6.23 1.11
CA GLY A 48 -11.89 6.26 2.56
C GLY A 48 -10.66 6.18 3.47
N LYS A 49 -9.43 6.20 2.92
CA LYS A 49 -8.18 6.07 3.68
C LYS A 49 -7.99 7.17 4.71
N THR A 50 -8.01 8.43 4.28
CA THR A 50 -7.84 9.61 5.15
C THR A 50 -8.95 9.68 6.20
N THR A 51 -10.19 9.33 5.84
CA THR A 51 -11.30 9.23 6.79
C THR A 51 -11.02 8.18 7.87
N THR A 52 -10.53 7.00 7.46
CA THR A 52 -10.14 5.92 8.38
C THR A 52 -9.00 6.35 9.30
N LEU A 53 -7.96 7.00 8.74
CA LEU A 53 -6.85 7.54 9.52
C LEU A 53 -7.30 8.61 10.52
N ARG A 54 -8.20 9.52 10.11
CA ARG A 54 -8.78 10.56 10.97
C ARG A 54 -9.66 9.98 12.06
N MET A 55 -10.36 8.87 11.82
CA MET A 55 -11.09 8.15 12.86
C MET A 55 -10.13 7.53 13.89
N ILE A 56 -8.96 7.06 13.49
CA ILE A 56 -7.91 6.58 14.43
C ILE A 56 -7.34 7.77 15.22
N GLY A 57 -7.05 8.89 14.55
CA GLY A 57 -6.52 10.12 15.17
C GLY A 57 -7.52 10.91 16.02
N GLY A 58 -8.82 10.59 15.93
CA GLY A 58 -9.90 11.28 16.66
C GLY A 58 -10.35 12.60 16.04
N PHE A 59 -9.92 12.90 14.81
CA PHE A 59 -10.40 14.05 14.03
C PHE A 59 -11.78 13.79 13.41
N GLU A 60 -12.17 12.53 13.32
CA GLU A 60 -13.51 12.09 12.92
C GLU A 60 -14.05 11.09 13.93
N ILE A 61 -15.34 11.17 14.22
CA ILE A 61 -16.05 10.20 15.07
C ILE A 61 -16.85 9.28 14.15
N PRO A 62 -16.67 7.95 14.21
CA PRO A 62 -17.48 7.02 13.43
C PRO A 62 -18.95 7.06 13.88
N GLU A 63 -19.90 6.86 12.96
CA GLU A 63 -21.32 6.69 13.31
C GLU A 63 -21.59 5.31 13.92
N TYR A 64 -20.81 4.29 13.53
CA TYR A 64 -20.94 2.91 14.01
C TYR A 64 -19.58 2.28 14.29
N GLY A 65 -19.56 1.25 15.12
CA GLY A 65 -18.33 0.51 15.46
C GLY A 65 -17.51 1.19 16.56
N ARG A 66 -16.32 0.65 16.82
CA ARG A 66 -15.44 1.11 17.90
C ARG A 66 -13.98 1.19 17.46
N VAL A 67 -13.27 2.18 18.01
CA VAL A 67 -11.83 2.39 17.80
C VAL A 67 -11.11 2.04 19.08
N TYR A 68 -10.11 1.15 19.01
CA TYR A 68 -9.27 0.79 20.14
C TYR A 68 -7.81 1.11 19.85
N ILE A 69 -7.10 1.68 20.83
CA ILE A 69 -5.67 2.00 20.75
C ILE A 69 -5.00 1.53 22.05
N GLY A 70 -3.99 0.67 21.93
CA GLY A 70 -3.29 0.09 23.09
C GLY A 70 -4.20 -0.69 24.04
N GLY A 71 -5.27 -1.29 23.51
CA GLY A 71 -6.28 -2.03 24.29
C GLY A 71 -7.39 -1.16 24.89
N GLU A 72 -7.26 0.17 24.86
CA GLU A 72 -8.28 1.10 25.35
C GLU A 72 -9.23 1.51 24.23
N GLU A 73 -10.53 1.58 24.54
CA GLU A 73 -11.54 2.10 23.62
C GLU A 73 -11.48 3.64 23.63
N VAL A 74 -11.25 4.23 22.45
CA VAL A 74 -10.98 5.67 22.32
C VAL A 74 -11.96 6.37 21.38
N THR A 75 -13.08 5.73 21.00
CA THR A 75 -13.96 6.14 19.89
C THR A 75 -14.41 7.60 20.01
N THR A 76 -14.80 8.03 21.21
CA THR A 76 -15.27 9.40 21.48
C THR A 76 -14.18 10.32 22.03
N LEU A 77 -12.96 9.82 22.26
CA LEU A 77 -11.88 10.64 22.78
C LEU A 77 -11.40 11.63 21.71
N PRO A 78 -11.20 12.92 22.07
CA PRO A 78 -10.65 13.90 21.16
C PRO A 78 -9.17 13.63 20.87
N PRO A 79 -8.60 14.19 19.78
CA PRO A 79 -7.23 13.88 19.34
C PRO A 79 -6.16 14.04 20.43
N TYR A 80 -6.22 15.12 21.22
CA TYR A 80 -5.23 15.43 22.26
C TYR A 80 -5.28 14.48 23.47
N ARG A 81 -6.28 13.59 23.56
CA ARG A 81 -6.36 12.53 24.59
C ARG A 81 -6.01 11.14 24.04
N ARG A 82 -5.71 11.02 22.74
CA ARG A 82 -5.29 9.76 22.14
C ARG A 82 -3.77 9.66 22.17
N ASN A 83 -3.26 8.48 22.51
CA ASN A 83 -1.81 8.22 22.52
C ASN A 83 -1.27 7.92 21.10
N VAL A 84 -1.57 8.82 20.16
CA VAL A 84 -1.17 8.77 18.76
C VAL A 84 -0.78 10.16 18.28
N HIS A 85 0.13 10.22 17.32
CA HIS A 85 0.50 11.48 16.68
C HIS A 85 0.19 11.40 15.19
N THR A 86 -0.27 12.52 14.61
CA THR A 86 -0.63 12.59 13.19
C THR A 86 0.25 13.59 12.46
N VAL A 87 0.83 13.17 11.34
CA VAL A 87 1.49 14.03 10.36
C VAL A 87 0.57 14.14 9.15
N PHE A 88 0.06 15.35 8.92
CA PHE A 88 -0.83 15.66 7.81
C PHE A 88 -0.05 15.92 6.51
N GLN A 89 -0.75 15.81 5.38
CA GLN A 89 -0.22 16.05 4.03
C GLN A 89 0.50 17.40 3.86
N SER A 90 0.03 18.47 4.51
CA SER A 90 0.65 19.80 4.46
C SER A 90 1.75 20.01 5.51
N TYR A 91 2.18 18.95 6.21
CA TYR A 91 3.09 18.91 7.36
C TYR A 91 2.62 19.69 8.60
N ALA A 92 1.68 20.63 8.44
CA ALA A 92 1.12 21.49 9.47
C ALA A 92 2.19 22.11 10.38
N LEU A 93 3.33 22.53 9.82
CA LEU A 93 4.37 23.23 10.58
C LEU A 93 3.88 24.62 10.98
N PHE A 94 4.29 25.08 12.16
CA PHE A 94 3.97 26.43 12.62
C PHE A 94 4.90 27.42 11.91
N PRO A 95 4.38 28.28 11.01
CA PRO A 95 5.23 29.09 10.13
C PRO A 95 5.97 30.21 10.88
N HIS A 96 5.49 30.57 12.06
CA HIS A 96 6.07 31.60 12.92
C HIS A 96 7.13 31.07 13.87
N LEU A 97 7.25 29.74 14.01
CA LEU A 97 8.23 29.08 14.86
C LEU A 97 9.45 28.63 14.06
N THR A 98 10.62 28.60 14.68
CA THR A 98 11.84 27.99 14.12
C THR A 98 11.72 26.46 14.06
N VAL A 99 12.69 25.79 13.45
CA VAL A 99 12.78 24.31 13.44
C VAL A 99 12.86 23.77 14.86
N THR A 100 13.75 24.31 15.70
CA THR A 100 13.91 23.92 17.10
C THR A 100 12.59 24.10 17.86
N GLU A 101 11.91 25.24 17.67
CA GLU A 101 10.64 25.52 18.33
C GLU A 101 9.51 24.61 17.85
N ASN A 102 9.43 24.33 16.55
CA ASN A 102 8.47 23.36 16.00
C ASN A 102 8.66 21.98 16.63
N ILE A 103 9.90 21.50 16.72
CA ILE A 103 10.24 20.19 17.30
C ILE A 103 9.95 20.18 18.81
N ALA A 104 10.30 21.24 19.53
CA ALA A 104 10.10 21.32 20.99
C ALA A 104 8.63 21.45 21.42
N TYR A 105 7.75 21.93 20.52
CA TYR A 105 6.38 22.33 20.86
C TYR A 105 5.56 21.29 21.63
N PRO A 106 5.54 19.98 21.27
CA PRO A 106 4.78 18.98 22.03
C PRO A 106 5.27 18.83 23.47
N LEU A 107 6.58 18.91 23.71
CA LEU A 107 7.16 18.83 25.06
C LEU A 107 6.80 20.06 25.90
N GLN A 108 6.73 21.24 25.27
CA GLN A 108 6.33 22.48 25.94
C GLN A 108 4.86 22.43 26.39
N ILE A 109 3.96 21.91 25.54
CA ILE A 109 2.56 21.68 25.91
C ILE A 109 2.45 20.69 27.08
N ALA A 110 3.26 19.64 27.06
CA ALA A 110 3.35 18.67 28.15
C ALA A 110 4.03 19.22 29.42
N ARG A 111 4.45 20.50 29.41
CA ARG A 111 5.12 21.20 30.52
C ARG A 111 6.39 20.47 31.02
N ILE A 112 7.11 19.82 30.10
CA ILE A 112 8.41 19.21 30.39
C ILE A 112 9.43 20.32 30.70
N SER A 113 10.32 20.06 31.64
CA SER A 113 11.31 21.04 32.09
C SER A 113 12.26 21.44 30.95
N ARG A 114 12.68 22.71 30.91
CA ARG A 114 13.62 23.21 29.88
C ARG A 114 14.93 22.41 29.84
N ALA A 115 15.40 21.96 31.01
CA ALA A 115 16.60 21.14 31.14
C ALA A 115 16.47 19.77 30.43
N GLU A 116 15.26 19.23 30.30
CA GLU A 116 14.99 18.00 29.55
C GLU A 116 14.64 18.24 28.08
N VAL A 117 14.06 19.40 27.74
CA VAL A 117 13.68 19.73 26.36
C VAL A 117 14.91 19.88 25.47
N GLU A 118 15.90 20.65 25.90
CA GLU A 118 17.06 20.98 25.06
C GLU A 118 17.81 19.72 24.59
N PRO A 119 18.19 18.76 25.45
CA PRO A 119 18.89 17.54 25.01
C PRO A 119 18.06 16.70 24.03
N ARG A 120 16.74 16.59 24.24
CA ARG A 120 15.85 15.82 23.36
C ARG A 120 15.69 16.47 22.00
N VAL A 121 15.61 17.80 21.95
CA VAL A 121 15.55 18.53 20.68
C VAL A 121 16.86 18.38 19.92
N GLN A 122 18.01 18.47 20.59
CA GLN A 122 19.32 18.26 19.94
C GLN A 122 19.48 16.83 19.43
N GLU A 123 19.08 15.81 20.20
CA GLU A 123 19.04 14.42 19.76
C GLU A 123 18.14 14.25 18.52
N SER A 124 16.95 14.87 18.55
CA SER A 124 16.04 14.84 17.41
C SER A 124 16.61 15.55 16.18
N LEU A 125 17.30 16.69 16.33
CA LEU A 125 17.94 17.36 15.19
C LEU A 125 18.99 16.46 14.53
N ARG A 126 19.76 15.70 15.31
CA ARG A 126 20.73 14.73 14.78
C ARG A 126 20.06 13.55 14.09
N MET A 127 19.11 12.92 14.77
CA MET A 127 18.40 11.74 14.27
C MET A 127 17.74 12.01 12.91
N PHE A 128 17.18 13.20 12.74
CA PHE A 128 16.49 13.60 11.51
C PHE A 128 17.39 14.35 10.52
N ARG A 129 18.70 14.40 10.72
CA ARG A 129 19.66 15.09 9.81
C ARG A 129 19.28 16.56 9.57
N LEU A 130 18.93 17.26 10.65
CA LEU A 130 18.53 18.68 10.69
C LEU A 130 19.57 19.55 11.42
N GLU A 131 20.77 19.03 11.67
CA GLU A 131 21.87 19.78 12.30
C GLU A 131 22.17 21.07 11.51
N GLY A 132 22.35 22.18 12.23
CA GLY A 132 22.59 23.50 11.63
C GLY A 132 21.35 24.18 11.02
N LEU A 133 20.17 23.55 11.07
CA LEU A 133 18.92 24.13 10.56
C LEU A 133 17.98 24.65 11.66
N GLY A 134 18.36 24.51 12.94
CA GLY A 134 17.51 24.80 14.10
C GLY A 134 16.88 26.19 14.12
N ASP A 135 17.62 27.22 13.72
CA ASP A 135 17.18 28.63 13.73
C ASP A 135 16.35 29.03 12.49
N ARG A 136 16.26 28.14 11.50
CA ARG A 136 15.48 28.42 10.28
C ARG A 136 13.99 28.31 10.56
N ARG A 137 13.20 29.06 9.80
CA ARG A 137 11.73 28.92 9.74
C ARG A 137 11.32 27.96 8.61
N PRO A 138 10.12 27.37 8.66
CA PRO A 138 9.64 26.44 7.64
C PRO A 138 9.76 26.95 6.19
N SER A 139 9.54 28.25 5.96
CA SER A 139 9.65 28.87 4.63
C SER A 139 11.08 28.89 4.06
N GLN A 140 12.10 28.60 4.87
CA GLN A 140 13.52 28.57 4.48
C GLN A 140 14.04 27.14 4.27
N LEU A 141 13.14 26.15 4.25
CA LEU A 141 13.44 24.72 4.15
C LEU A 141 12.93 24.15 2.83
N SER A 142 13.61 23.12 2.31
CA SER A 142 13.08 22.29 1.23
C SER A 142 11.89 21.45 1.70
N GLY A 143 11.10 20.90 0.77
CA GLY A 143 9.96 20.03 1.12
C GLY A 143 10.36 18.81 1.97
N GLY A 144 11.46 18.13 1.62
CA GLY A 144 11.99 17.02 2.41
C GLY A 144 12.49 17.45 3.80
N GLN A 145 13.08 18.65 3.92
CA GLN A 145 13.46 19.20 5.22
C GLN A 145 12.22 19.52 6.07
N GLN A 146 11.17 20.14 5.51
CA GLN A 146 9.92 20.38 6.23
C GLN A 146 9.28 19.09 6.73
N GLN A 147 9.30 18.03 5.91
CA GLN A 147 8.81 16.73 6.33
C GLN A 147 9.61 16.16 7.49
N ARG A 148 10.95 16.21 7.44
CA ARG A 148 11.81 15.77 8.55
C ARG A 148 11.52 16.53 9.84
N VAL A 149 11.27 17.83 9.76
CA VAL A 149 10.85 18.65 10.92
C VAL A 149 9.50 18.18 11.46
N ALA A 150 8.54 17.87 10.58
CA ALA A 150 7.22 17.39 10.99
C ALA A 150 7.28 16.00 11.66
N LEU A 151 8.09 15.09 11.12
CA LEU A 151 8.33 13.77 11.72
C LEU A 151 9.07 13.90 13.07
N ALA A 152 10.11 14.73 13.13
CA ALA A 152 10.84 15.02 14.37
C ALA A 152 9.90 15.54 15.47
N ARG A 153 9.06 16.53 15.13
CA ARG A 153 8.03 17.04 16.03
C ARG A 153 7.05 15.95 16.46
N ALA A 154 6.62 15.07 15.56
CA ALA A 154 5.69 14.01 15.90
C ALA A 154 6.32 12.94 16.82
N LEU A 155 7.62 12.69 16.66
CA LEU A 155 8.32 11.57 17.31
C LEU A 155 9.06 11.95 18.59
N ILE A 156 9.31 13.23 18.86
CA ILE A 156 9.99 13.67 20.08
C ILE A 156 9.29 13.22 21.38
N SER A 157 7.97 13.02 21.33
CA SER A 157 7.17 12.54 22.46
C SER A 157 7.13 11.01 22.57
N ARG A 158 7.79 10.28 21.64
CA ARG A 158 7.84 8.81 21.56
C ARG A 158 6.44 8.16 21.63
N PRO A 159 5.52 8.50 20.72
CA PRO A 159 4.18 7.94 20.71
C PRO A 159 4.19 6.44 20.39
N LYS A 160 3.13 5.72 20.80
CA LYS A 160 2.99 4.30 20.45
C LYS A 160 2.66 4.09 18.97
N VAL A 161 1.93 5.03 18.37
CA VAL A 161 1.47 4.98 16.98
C VAL A 161 1.67 6.33 16.31
N LEU A 162 2.24 6.31 15.11
CA LEU A 162 2.37 7.45 14.21
C LEU A 162 1.43 7.25 13.01
N LEU A 163 0.59 8.25 12.76
CA LEU A 163 -0.35 8.31 11.65
C LEU A 163 0.20 9.25 10.57
N LEU A 164 0.34 8.77 9.35
CA LEU A 164 0.95 9.51 8.24
C LEU A 164 -0.07 9.62 7.09
N ASP A 165 -0.54 10.84 6.78
CA ASP A 165 -1.54 11.11 5.74
C ASP A 165 -0.89 11.64 4.47
N GLU A 166 -0.61 10.75 3.50
CA GLU A 166 0.05 11.04 2.22
C GLU A 166 1.31 11.93 2.34
N PRO A 167 2.25 11.61 3.25
CA PRO A 167 3.34 12.53 3.60
C PRO A 167 4.36 12.73 2.48
N LEU A 168 4.33 11.92 1.41
CA LEU A 168 5.28 11.98 0.30
C LEU A 168 4.67 12.54 -1.00
N SER A 169 3.37 12.85 -1.01
CA SER A 169 2.64 13.18 -2.26
C SER A 169 3.17 14.43 -2.97
N ALA A 170 3.77 15.37 -2.22
CA ALA A 170 4.27 16.64 -2.74
C ALA A 170 5.75 16.61 -3.18
N LEU A 171 6.41 15.46 -3.07
CA LEU A 171 7.84 15.31 -3.39
C LEU A 171 8.05 14.74 -4.80
N ASP A 172 9.13 15.17 -5.46
CA ASP A 172 9.58 14.56 -6.72
C ASP A 172 10.05 13.12 -6.51
N ALA A 173 10.14 12.35 -7.61
CA ALA A 173 10.43 10.93 -7.56
C ALA A 173 11.77 10.57 -6.91
N LYS A 174 12.82 11.38 -7.12
CA LYS A 174 14.14 11.10 -6.57
C LYS A 174 14.15 11.30 -5.06
N ILE A 175 13.66 12.47 -4.60
CA ILE A 175 13.57 12.76 -3.17
C ILE A 175 12.61 11.80 -2.47
N ARG A 176 11.49 11.45 -3.12
CA ARG A 176 10.54 10.46 -2.60
C ARG A 176 11.20 9.11 -2.32
N ALA A 177 12.03 8.60 -3.23
CA ALA A 177 12.74 7.33 -3.03
C ALA A 177 13.71 7.39 -1.84
N GLU A 178 14.46 8.48 -1.70
CA GLU A 178 15.37 8.69 -0.57
C GLU A 178 14.59 8.74 0.76
N VAL A 179 13.49 9.50 0.82
CA VAL A 179 12.68 9.66 2.03
C VAL A 179 11.94 8.37 2.41
N ARG A 180 11.50 7.57 1.43
CA ARG A 180 10.93 6.23 1.68
C ARG A 180 11.89 5.38 2.51
N GLN A 181 13.14 5.28 2.06
CA GLN A 181 14.16 4.51 2.76
C GLN A 181 14.39 5.04 4.18
N GLU A 182 14.49 6.36 4.34
CA GLU A 182 14.64 7.01 5.65
C GLU A 182 13.48 6.70 6.60
N LEU A 183 12.23 6.72 6.10
CA LEU A 183 11.05 6.39 6.91
C LEU A 183 11.09 4.94 7.41
N ARG A 184 11.48 3.99 6.56
CA ARG A 184 11.59 2.58 6.95
C ARG A 184 12.69 2.36 7.98
N GLU A 185 13.86 2.96 7.77
CA GLU A 185 14.98 2.90 8.73
C GLU A 185 14.59 3.49 10.08
N LEU A 186 13.93 4.65 10.07
CA LEU A 186 13.48 5.31 11.29
C LEU A 186 12.45 4.47 12.06
N GLN A 187 11.50 3.85 11.34
CA GLN A 187 10.50 2.98 11.95
C GLN A 187 11.18 1.78 12.62
N GLN A 188 12.13 1.14 11.94
CA GLN A 188 12.91 0.02 12.49
C GLN A 188 13.76 0.40 13.70
N GLN A 189 14.39 1.58 13.68
CA GLN A 189 15.21 2.08 14.80
C GLN A 189 14.37 2.44 16.03
N THR A 190 13.17 2.98 15.82
CA THR A 190 12.31 3.45 16.92
C THR A 190 11.37 2.39 17.47
N GLY A 191 11.04 1.36 16.68
CA GLY A 191 10.05 0.34 17.02
C GLY A 191 8.61 0.89 17.13
N ILE A 192 8.38 2.11 16.66
CA ILE A 192 7.06 2.75 16.69
C ILE A 192 6.18 2.15 15.60
N THR A 193 4.88 2.04 15.88
CA THR A 193 3.91 1.56 14.89
C THR A 193 3.54 2.66 13.92
N PHE A 194 3.61 2.39 12.62
CA PHE A 194 3.29 3.37 11.58
C PHE A 194 2.00 2.96 10.88
N ILE A 195 1.05 3.90 10.75
CA ILE A 195 -0.12 3.74 9.88
C ILE A 195 0.00 4.78 8.77
N TYR A 196 0.25 4.32 7.56
CA TYR A 196 0.62 5.12 6.41
C TYR A 196 -0.50 5.13 5.37
N VAL A 197 -0.99 6.31 4.98
CA VAL A 197 -1.96 6.46 3.90
C VAL A 197 -1.23 6.87 2.63
N THR A 198 -1.48 6.15 1.55
CA THR A 198 -0.98 6.53 0.23
C THR A 198 -1.92 6.10 -0.88
N HIS A 199 -1.77 6.76 -2.03
CA HIS A 199 -2.34 6.34 -3.30
C HIS A 199 -1.29 5.72 -4.24
N ASP A 200 -0.02 5.74 -3.85
CA ASP A 200 1.11 5.22 -4.61
C ASP A 200 1.36 3.73 -4.25
N GLN A 201 1.26 2.87 -5.26
CA GLN A 201 1.40 1.42 -5.10
C GLN A 201 2.83 1.05 -4.71
N GLU A 202 3.84 1.71 -5.29
CA GLU A 202 5.24 1.41 -5.02
C GLU A 202 5.61 1.78 -3.59
N GLU A 203 5.07 2.88 -3.07
CA GLU A 203 5.24 3.26 -1.66
C GLU A 203 4.71 2.16 -0.72
N ALA A 204 3.47 1.72 -0.95
CA ALA A 204 2.86 0.69 -0.12
C ALA A 204 3.61 -0.64 -0.20
N LEU A 205 4.01 -1.07 -1.41
CA LEU A 205 4.74 -2.33 -1.60
C LEU A 205 6.16 -2.31 -1.00
N ALA A 206 6.84 -1.16 -1.04
CA ALA A 206 8.22 -1.04 -0.58
C ALA A 206 8.37 -0.85 0.94
N LEU A 207 7.41 -0.18 1.59
CA LEU A 207 7.54 0.23 3.00
C LEU A 207 6.84 -0.68 3.99
N SER A 208 5.78 -1.36 3.56
CA SER A 208 4.80 -1.93 4.49
C SER A 208 5.10 -3.36 4.85
N ASP A 209 4.82 -3.72 6.09
CA ASP A 209 4.74 -5.11 6.52
C ASP A 209 3.39 -5.72 6.12
N ARG A 210 2.30 -4.95 6.26
CA ARG A 210 0.96 -5.28 5.75
C ARG A 210 0.30 -4.07 5.09
N ILE A 211 -0.52 -4.37 4.08
CA ILE A 211 -1.27 -3.39 3.30
C ILE A 211 -2.75 -3.76 3.39
N ALA A 212 -3.61 -2.78 3.67
CA ALA A 212 -5.03 -2.86 3.38
C ALA A 212 -5.35 -2.07 2.11
N VAL A 213 -5.78 -2.79 1.09
CA VAL A 213 -6.30 -2.20 -0.16
C VAL A 213 -7.74 -1.78 0.09
N MET A 214 -8.05 -0.52 -0.17
CA MET A 214 -9.35 0.08 0.06
C MET A 214 -9.98 0.58 -1.23
N ALA A 215 -11.27 0.33 -1.39
CA ALA A 215 -12.10 0.86 -2.47
C ALA A 215 -13.51 1.16 -1.94
N ASN A 216 -14.11 2.25 -2.42
CA ASN A 216 -15.51 2.59 -2.10
C ASN A 216 -15.84 2.55 -0.59
N GLY A 217 -14.90 2.99 0.25
CA GLY A 217 -15.06 3.01 1.71
C GLY A 217 -14.95 1.63 2.38
N GLN A 218 -14.53 0.58 1.68
CA GLN A 218 -14.38 -0.78 2.20
C GLN A 218 -12.94 -1.28 2.03
N ILE A 219 -12.56 -2.28 2.82
CA ILE A 219 -11.32 -3.02 2.63
C ILE A 219 -11.59 -4.17 1.65
N GLU A 220 -10.85 -4.19 0.55
CA GLU A 220 -10.93 -5.23 -0.49
C GLU A 220 -10.03 -6.42 -0.17
N GLN A 221 -8.83 -6.15 0.37
CA GLN A 221 -7.87 -7.17 0.75
C GLN A 221 -6.89 -6.64 1.79
N VAL A 222 -6.47 -7.49 2.72
CA VAL A 222 -5.36 -7.24 3.64
C VAL A 222 -4.34 -8.36 3.50
N GLY A 223 -3.06 -8.01 3.42
CA GLY A 223 -1.99 -9.00 3.32
C GLY A 223 -0.61 -8.36 3.33
N THR A 224 0.43 -9.19 3.26
CA THR A 224 1.78 -8.68 3.01
C THR A 224 1.89 -8.08 1.61
N PRO A 225 2.88 -7.21 1.31
CA PRO A 225 3.11 -6.73 -0.05
C PRO A 225 3.13 -7.84 -1.10
N ARG A 226 3.75 -8.98 -0.74
CA ARG A 226 3.83 -10.15 -1.60
C ARG A 226 2.47 -10.79 -1.83
N ASP A 227 1.65 -10.97 -0.80
CA ASP A 227 0.31 -11.55 -0.94
C ASP A 227 -0.60 -10.66 -1.80
N ILE A 228 -0.54 -9.34 -1.59
CA ILE A 228 -1.32 -8.36 -2.35
C ILE A 228 -0.90 -8.38 -3.83
N TYR A 229 0.39 -8.52 -4.12
CA TYR A 229 0.91 -8.52 -5.49
C TYR A 229 0.69 -9.86 -6.22
N ASP A 230 1.13 -10.96 -5.59
CA ASP A 230 1.19 -12.31 -6.18
C ASP A 230 -0.16 -13.04 -6.08
N ARG A 231 -0.98 -12.75 -5.06
CA ARG A 231 -2.23 -13.47 -4.77
C ARG A 231 -3.40 -12.51 -4.52
N PRO A 232 -3.74 -11.62 -5.47
CA PRO A 232 -4.89 -10.75 -5.32
C PRO A 232 -6.20 -11.54 -5.20
N THR A 233 -7.15 -11.05 -4.41
CA THR A 233 -8.45 -11.72 -4.18
C THR A 233 -9.47 -11.42 -5.29
N SER A 234 -9.28 -10.34 -6.04
CA SER A 234 -10.21 -9.90 -7.07
C SER A 234 -9.48 -9.26 -8.27
N PRO A 235 -10.14 -9.19 -9.45
CA PRO A 235 -9.61 -8.47 -10.60
C PRO A 235 -9.33 -6.99 -10.29
N PHE A 236 -10.16 -6.38 -9.42
CA PHE A 236 -9.93 -5.02 -8.94
C PHE A 236 -8.58 -4.89 -8.24
N VAL A 237 -8.29 -5.72 -7.23
CA VAL A 237 -7.01 -5.64 -6.51
C VAL A 237 -5.84 -5.96 -7.45
N ALA A 238 -6.00 -6.96 -8.32
CA ALA A 238 -4.99 -7.33 -9.30
C ALA A 238 -4.60 -6.14 -10.20
N GLN A 239 -5.59 -5.47 -10.80
CA GLN A 239 -5.39 -4.33 -11.69
C GLN A 239 -4.95 -3.06 -10.95
N PHE A 240 -5.41 -2.91 -9.71
CA PHE A 240 -5.09 -1.74 -8.91
C PHE A 240 -3.66 -1.77 -8.35
N ILE A 241 -3.03 -2.93 -8.20
CA ILE A 241 -1.67 -3.06 -7.63
C ILE A 241 -0.58 -3.08 -8.71
N GLY A 242 -0.94 -3.47 -9.93
CA GLY A 242 0.01 -3.54 -11.03
C GLY A 242 -0.64 -4.04 -12.32
N LYS A 243 0.16 -4.13 -13.37
CA LYS A 243 -0.30 -4.66 -14.66
C LYS A 243 -0.64 -6.14 -14.53
N ALA A 244 -1.66 -6.60 -15.25
CA ALA A 244 -2.16 -7.96 -15.20
C ALA A 244 -2.82 -8.31 -16.52
N ASN A 245 -2.62 -9.54 -16.99
CA ASN A 245 -3.40 -10.13 -18.05
C ASN A 245 -4.57 -10.89 -17.44
N PHE A 246 -5.76 -10.72 -18.01
CA PHE A 246 -6.96 -11.43 -17.58
C PHE A 246 -7.47 -12.31 -18.70
N LEU A 247 -7.73 -13.59 -18.39
CA LEU A 247 -8.23 -14.57 -19.35
C LEU A 247 -9.52 -15.18 -18.80
N LEU A 248 -10.62 -15.02 -19.53
CA LEU A 248 -11.89 -15.62 -19.16
C LEU A 248 -11.91 -17.07 -19.65
N GLY A 249 -12.29 -18.00 -18.77
CA GLY A 249 -12.40 -19.41 -19.14
C GLY A 249 -13.31 -20.19 -18.21
N THR A 250 -13.54 -21.46 -18.54
CA THR A 250 -14.38 -22.36 -17.76
C THR A 250 -13.53 -23.41 -17.07
N VAL A 251 -13.78 -23.66 -15.79
CA VAL A 251 -13.07 -24.71 -15.04
C VAL A 251 -13.47 -26.08 -15.59
N VAL A 252 -12.50 -26.85 -16.08
CA VAL A 252 -12.74 -28.19 -16.65
C VAL A 252 -12.29 -29.31 -15.72
N ALA A 253 -11.30 -29.06 -14.87
CA ALA A 253 -10.84 -30.02 -13.88
C ALA A 253 -10.17 -29.33 -12.69
N VAL A 254 -10.16 -30.02 -11.55
CA VAL A 254 -9.37 -29.67 -10.37
C VAL A 254 -8.51 -30.89 -10.06
N GLN A 255 -7.18 -30.71 -10.04
CA GLN A 255 -6.21 -31.78 -9.82
C GLN A 255 -5.23 -31.37 -8.73
N SER A 256 -5.32 -32.01 -7.55
CA SER A 256 -4.53 -31.66 -6.37
C SER A 256 -4.65 -30.16 -6.03
N ASP A 257 -3.56 -29.39 -6.17
CA ASP A 257 -3.50 -27.96 -5.87
C ASP A 257 -3.71 -27.06 -7.11
N LEU A 258 -3.95 -27.65 -8.29
CA LEU A 258 -4.10 -26.94 -9.55
C LEU A 258 -5.53 -27.02 -10.10
N VAL A 259 -5.95 -25.93 -10.71
CA VAL A 259 -7.21 -25.80 -11.44
C VAL A 259 -6.87 -25.73 -12.92
N VAL A 260 -7.53 -26.57 -13.72
CA VAL A 260 -7.42 -26.55 -15.17
C VAL A 260 -8.61 -25.78 -15.71
N VAL A 261 -8.33 -24.71 -16.45
CA VAL A 261 -9.32 -23.82 -17.02
C VAL A 261 -9.17 -23.81 -18.54
N GLU A 262 -10.28 -24.03 -19.24
CA GLU A 262 -10.32 -23.91 -20.70
C GLU A 262 -10.57 -22.45 -21.10
N VAL A 263 -9.61 -21.89 -21.84
CA VAL A 263 -9.65 -20.53 -22.39
C VAL A 263 -9.50 -20.66 -23.91
N ALA A 264 -10.55 -20.29 -24.65
CA ALA A 264 -10.57 -20.35 -26.11
C ALA A 264 -10.06 -21.69 -26.70
N GLY A 265 -10.48 -22.82 -26.11
CA GLY A 265 -10.08 -24.17 -26.52
C GLY A 265 -8.68 -24.60 -26.07
N THR A 266 -7.96 -23.78 -25.29
CA THR A 266 -6.66 -24.11 -24.70
C THR A 266 -6.80 -24.35 -23.20
N GLN A 267 -6.21 -25.44 -22.69
CA GLN A 267 -6.19 -25.73 -21.25
C GLN A 267 -5.03 -24.98 -20.58
N ILE A 268 -5.35 -24.16 -19.58
CA ILE A 268 -4.40 -23.40 -18.78
C ILE A 268 -4.49 -23.89 -17.33
N TRP A 269 -3.33 -24.16 -16.74
CA TRP A 269 -3.18 -24.63 -15.37
C TRP A 269 -2.89 -23.44 -14.47
N ALA A 270 -3.65 -23.31 -13.38
CA ALA A 270 -3.56 -22.20 -12.45
C ALA A 270 -3.70 -22.66 -11.00
N ILE A 271 -3.24 -21.85 -10.04
CA ILE A 271 -3.53 -22.04 -8.62
C ILE A 271 -4.76 -21.24 -8.21
N ALA A 272 -5.52 -21.75 -7.24
CA ALA A 272 -6.65 -21.05 -6.64
C ALA A 272 -6.35 -20.78 -5.14
N PRO A 273 -5.58 -19.72 -4.83
CA PRO A 273 -5.05 -19.50 -3.47
C PRO A 273 -6.12 -19.16 -2.43
N HIS A 274 -7.31 -18.71 -2.84
CA HIS A 274 -8.37 -18.26 -1.95
C HIS A 274 -9.53 -19.25 -1.85
N ALA A 275 -10.05 -19.68 -2.98
CA ALA A 275 -11.14 -20.65 -3.05
C ALA A 275 -11.07 -21.44 -4.36
N THR A 276 -11.13 -22.76 -4.26
CA THR A 276 -11.18 -23.63 -5.43
C THR A 276 -12.57 -23.57 -6.06
N PRO A 277 -12.72 -23.07 -7.29
CA PRO A 277 -14.02 -23.02 -7.96
C PRO A 277 -14.52 -24.43 -8.32
N PRO A 278 -15.84 -24.64 -8.39
CA PRO A 278 -16.41 -25.88 -8.92
C PRO A 278 -16.09 -26.05 -10.41
N VAL A 279 -16.03 -27.30 -10.86
CA VAL A 279 -15.97 -27.62 -12.29
C VAL A 279 -17.25 -27.12 -12.99
N GLY A 280 -17.08 -26.56 -14.19
CA GLY A 280 -18.16 -25.99 -15.01
C GLY A 280 -18.44 -24.50 -14.74
N ILE A 281 -17.77 -23.88 -13.78
CA ILE A 281 -17.93 -22.45 -13.48
C ILE A 281 -16.98 -21.60 -14.33
N GLU A 282 -17.49 -20.47 -14.81
CA GLU A 282 -16.68 -19.42 -15.45
C GLU A 282 -15.83 -18.69 -14.40
N VAL A 283 -14.54 -18.57 -14.68
CA VAL A 283 -13.56 -17.90 -13.82
C VAL A 283 -12.67 -16.99 -14.65
N THR A 284 -12.04 -16.02 -13.99
CA THR A 284 -11.02 -15.19 -14.61
C THR A 284 -9.65 -15.65 -14.13
N LEU A 285 -8.81 -16.10 -15.04
CA LEU A 285 -7.40 -16.29 -14.77
C LEU A 285 -6.68 -14.96 -14.81
N MET A 286 -5.67 -14.82 -13.96
CA MET A 286 -4.76 -13.69 -13.95
C MET A 286 -3.32 -14.18 -14.07
N VAL A 287 -2.54 -13.54 -14.94
CA VAL A 287 -1.09 -13.72 -15.00
C VAL A 287 -0.42 -12.36 -15.16
N ARG A 288 0.60 -12.10 -14.36
CA ARG A 288 1.36 -10.85 -14.42
C ARG A 288 2.22 -10.80 -15.70
N PRO A 289 2.32 -9.67 -16.42
CA PRO A 289 3.11 -9.56 -17.65
C PRO A 289 4.57 -10.02 -17.53
N GLU A 290 5.21 -9.76 -16.39
CA GLU A 290 6.60 -10.13 -16.11
C GLU A 290 6.79 -11.62 -15.76
N ARG A 291 5.68 -12.38 -15.60
CA ARG A 291 5.72 -13.84 -15.42
C ARG A 291 5.63 -14.59 -16.75
N LEU A 292 5.26 -13.91 -17.83
CA LEU A 292 5.27 -14.46 -19.19
C LEU A 292 6.70 -14.38 -19.73
N ARG A 293 7.30 -15.53 -20.03
CA ARG A 293 8.65 -15.60 -20.62
C ARG A 293 8.55 -15.81 -22.13
N SER A 294 9.33 -15.04 -22.88
CA SER A 294 9.57 -15.26 -24.30
C SER A 294 10.72 -16.25 -24.47
N ASN A 295 10.56 -17.22 -25.36
CA ASN A 295 11.45 -18.38 -25.45
C ASN A 295 12.49 -18.27 -26.58
N ASP A 296 13.17 -17.12 -26.73
CA ASP A 296 14.24 -16.93 -27.73
C ASP A 296 15.62 -17.50 -27.28
N SER A 297 15.68 -18.17 -26.12
CA SER A 297 16.87 -18.90 -25.67
C SER A 297 16.64 -20.42 -25.69
N GLU A 298 17.60 -21.18 -26.22
CA GLU A 298 17.64 -22.66 -26.32
C GLU A 298 17.46 -23.44 -24.99
N MET A 299 17.24 -22.77 -23.86
CA MET A 299 16.77 -23.40 -22.62
C MET A 299 15.24 -23.46 -22.62
N GLY A 300 14.73 -24.52 -23.26
CA GLY A 300 13.31 -24.79 -23.44
C GLY A 300 12.48 -24.55 -22.18
N CYS A 301 11.38 -23.82 -22.37
CA CYS A 301 10.38 -23.64 -21.34
C CYS A 301 9.71 -24.98 -21.01
N GLN A 302 10.18 -25.64 -19.96
CA GLN A 302 9.61 -26.88 -19.40
C GLN A 302 8.38 -26.58 -18.53
N THR A 303 7.46 -25.75 -18.99
CA THR A 303 6.23 -25.42 -18.26
C THR A 303 5.00 -25.82 -19.07
N ILE A 304 3.93 -26.21 -18.37
CA ILE A 304 2.71 -26.75 -19.00
C ILE A 304 1.92 -25.68 -19.75
N ASN A 305 1.95 -24.43 -19.26
CA ASN A 305 1.26 -23.34 -19.93
C ASN A 305 2.14 -22.72 -21.00
N THR A 306 1.67 -22.81 -22.24
CA THR A 306 2.33 -22.23 -23.41
C THR A 306 1.30 -21.66 -24.37
N THR A 307 1.64 -20.54 -25.01
CA THR A 307 0.91 -20.01 -26.16
C THR A 307 1.89 -19.38 -27.15
N HIS A 308 1.43 -19.05 -28.34
CA HIS A 308 2.23 -18.32 -29.32
C HIS A 308 1.42 -17.13 -29.82
N GLY A 309 2.10 -16.08 -30.25
CA GLY A 309 1.43 -14.90 -30.76
C GLY A 309 2.30 -13.96 -31.53
N ARG A 310 1.66 -13.00 -32.20
CA ARG A 310 2.31 -11.97 -33.00
C ARG A 310 2.43 -10.69 -32.17
N VAL A 311 3.61 -10.08 -32.19
CA VAL A 311 3.83 -8.78 -31.54
C VAL A 311 3.11 -7.70 -32.34
N GLU A 312 2.15 -7.03 -31.71
CA GLU A 312 1.42 -5.91 -32.31
C GLU A 312 2.09 -4.56 -32.01
N GLN A 313 2.59 -4.39 -30.79
CA GLN A 313 3.18 -3.14 -30.33
C GLN A 313 4.32 -3.42 -29.34
N ILE A 314 5.37 -2.60 -29.43
CA ILE A 314 6.50 -2.61 -28.50
C ILE A 314 6.63 -1.20 -27.92
N THR A 315 6.70 -1.11 -26.60
CA THR A 315 6.92 0.14 -25.87
C THR A 315 8.17 0.02 -25.02
N TYR A 316 9.07 1.00 -25.15
CA TYR A 316 10.30 1.05 -24.38
C TYR A 316 10.08 1.80 -23.06
N VAL A 317 10.34 1.13 -21.93
CA VAL A 317 10.16 1.68 -20.57
C VAL A 317 11.46 1.51 -19.78
N GLY A 318 12.45 2.35 -20.09
CA GLY A 318 13.73 2.39 -19.37
C GLY A 318 14.61 1.16 -19.62
N GLN A 319 14.55 0.17 -18.74
CA GLN A 319 15.27 -1.12 -18.90
C GLN A 319 14.35 -2.27 -19.30
N LEU A 320 13.07 -1.97 -19.51
CA LEU A 320 12.02 -2.93 -19.82
C LEU A 320 11.46 -2.69 -21.22
N LEU A 321 11.09 -3.78 -21.87
CA LEU A 321 10.27 -3.80 -23.07
C LEU A 321 8.88 -4.30 -22.68
N GLU A 322 7.87 -3.48 -22.95
CA GLU A 322 6.48 -3.88 -22.82
C GLU A 322 5.93 -4.20 -24.22
N CYS A 323 5.56 -5.46 -24.40
CA CYS A 323 5.05 -5.97 -25.66
C CYS A 323 3.57 -6.28 -25.54
N GLN A 324 2.79 -5.86 -26.53
CA GLN A 324 1.42 -6.33 -26.71
C GLN A 324 1.43 -7.44 -27.76
N VAL A 325 0.96 -8.62 -27.39
CA VAL A 325 1.01 -9.85 -28.19
C VAL A 325 -0.41 -10.35 -28.42
N GLU A 326 -0.79 -10.49 -29.69
CA GLU A 326 -2.05 -11.12 -30.09
C GLU A 326 -1.84 -12.64 -30.10
N THR A 327 -2.59 -13.37 -29.28
CA THR A 327 -2.50 -14.83 -29.15
C THR A 327 -3.88 -15.49 -29.35
N PRO A 328 -3.95 -16.81 -29.60
CA PRO A 328 -5.24 -17.52 -29.68
C PRO A 328 -6.11 -17.42 -28.41
N ILE A 329 -5.49 -17.17 -27.25
CA ILE A 329 -6.19 -17.01 -25.96
C ILE A 329 -6.51 -15.55 -25.63
N GLY A 330 -6.27 -14.63 -26.58
CA GLY A 330 -6.53 -13.20 -26.45
C GLY A 330 -5.25 -12.35 -26.46
N ARG A 331 -5.42 -11.06 -26.19
CA ARG A 331 -4.32 -10.10 -26.12
C ARG A 331 -3.61 -10.19 -24.79
N LEU A 332 -2.30 -10.40 -24.84
CA LEU A 332 -1.43 -10.46 -23.67
C LEU A 332 -0.43 -9.31 -23.69
N GLN A 333 -0.25 -8.67 -22.55
CA GLN A 333 0.87 -7.80 -22.26
C GLN A 333 2.01 -8.62 -21.66
N VAL A 334 3.21 -8.49 -22.20
CA VAL A 334 4.42 -9.18 -21.76
C VAL A 334 5.46 -8.13 -21.39
N THR A 335 6.12 -8.30 -20.25
CA THR A 335 7.20 -7.40 -19.81
C THR A 335 8.49 -8.20 -19.69
N GLN A 336 9.54 -7.76 -20.39
CA GLN A 336 10.85 -8.41 -20.38
C GLN A 336 11.97 -7.38 -20.33
N LEU A 337 13.18 -7.82 -19.97
CA LEU A 337 14.37 -6.95 -19.97
C LEU A 337 14.70 -6.52 -21.40
N SER A 338 15.13 -5.27 -21.57
CA SER A 338 15.62 -4.75 -22.84
C SER A 338 16.97 -5.39 -23.17
N GLY A 339 16.98 -6.36 -24.08
CA GLY A 339 18.19 -6.99 -24.58
C GLY A 339 17.89 -8.01 -25.67
N GLY A 340 18.34 -7.72 -26.90
CA GLY A 340 18.12 -8.57 -28.07
C GLY A 340 17.10 -8.01 -29.08
N GLU A 341 17.17 -8.49 -30.32
CA GLU A 341 16.13 -8.25 -31.32
C GLU A 341 14.90 -9.09 -30.98
N LEU A 342 13.75 -8.43 -30.85
CA LEU A 342 12.47 -9.09 -30.64
C LEU A 342 11.98 -9.70 -31.95
N ALA A 343 11.76 -11.02 -31.97
CA ALA A 343 11.12 -11.68 -33.09
C ALA A 343 9.67 -11.13 -33.29
N PRO A 344 9.17 -11.07 -34.54
CA PRO A 344 7.80 -10.63 -34.83
C PRO A 344 6.74 -11.59 -34.24
N THR A 345 7.13 -12.82 -33.92
CA THR A 345 6.32 -13.84 -33.26
C THR A 345 7.03 -14.34 -32.01
N LEU A 346 6.30 -14.41 -30.90
CA LEU A 346 6.82 -14.89 -29.62
C LEU A 346 6.12 -16.17 -29.20
N ASN A 347 6.93 -17.14 -28.77
CA ASN A 347 6.45 -18.26 -27.97
C ASN A 347 6.49 -17.85 -26.50
N LEU A 348 5.32 -17.83 -25.87
CA LEU A 348 5.12 -17.43 -24.49
C LEU A 348 4.88 -18.64 -23.62
N CYS A 349 5.49 -18.65 -22.43
CA CYS A 349 5.32 -19.70 -21.45
C CYS A 349 5.35 -19.13 -20.03
N TRP A 350 4.68 -19.81 -19.10
CA TRP A 350 4.67 -19.43 -17.68
C TRP A 350 4.39 -20.63 -16.78
N HIS A 351 4.78 -20.52 -15.51
CA HIS A 351 4.56 -21.57 -14.55
C HIS A 351 3.09 -21.56 -14.07
N PRO A 352 2.46 -22.73 -13.79
CA PRO A 352 1.10 -22.76 -13.25
C PRO A 352 0.91 -21.98 -11.94
N GLN A 353 1.97 -21.89 -11.11
CA GLN A 353 1.94 -21.10 -9.86
C GLN A 353 1.93 -19.58 -10.09
N ASP A 354 2.28 -19.12 -11.29
CA ASP A 354 2.23 -17.70 -11.67
C ASP A 354 0.86 -17.30 -12.25
N CYS A 355 -0.04 -18.28 -12.43
CA CYS A 355 -1.38 -18.06 -12.92
C CYS A 355 -2.38 -18.27 -11.79
N ILE A 356 -3.16 -17.24 -11.49
CA ILE A 356 -4.08 -17.20 -10.36
C ILE A 356 -5.51 -17.25 -10.86
N VAL A 357 -6.32 -18.14 -10.28
CA VAL A 357 -7.77 -18.10 -10.46
C VAL A 357 -8.36 -16.99 -9.59
N LEU A 358 -8.99 -16.01 -10.22
CA LEU A 358 -9.80 -14.99 -9.58
C LEU A 358 -11.27 -15.38 -9.74
N SER A 359 -11.93 -15.65 -8.62
CA SER A 359 -13.38 -15.76 -8.58
C SER A 359 -14.01 -14.38 -8.75
N LYS A 360 -15.11 -14.29 -9.50
CA LYS A 360 -16.00 -13.13 -9.38
C LYS A 360 -16.40 -13.00 -7.90
N PRO A 361 -16.29 -11.82 -7.27
CA PRO A 361 -16.94 -11.63 -5.99
C PRO A 361 -18.43 -11.94 -6.15
N ALA A 362 -18.95 -12.75 -5.24
CA ALA A 362 -20.37 -13.10 -5.16
C ALA A 362 -21.25 -11.87 -4.89
#